data_AF-A0A6L6WML4-F1
#
_entry.id   AF-A0A6L6WML4-F1
#
_cell.length_a   1.000
_cell.length_b   1.000
_cell.length_c   1.000
_cell.angle_alpha   90.00
_cell.angle_beta   90.00
_cell.angle_gamma   90.00
#
_symmetry.space_group_name_H-M   'P 1'
#
loop_
_entity.id
_entity.type
_entity.pdbx_description
1 polymer ?
#
loop_
_entity_poly.entity_id
_entity_poly.type
_entity_poly.pdbx_seq_one_letter_code
_entity_poly.pdbx_strand_id
1 'polypeptide(L)'
;MKRKKGDQETDLGATQSKEKSVFELAEMLSKTDDVDEALRFEEMICKKINESNVSEIKDLFSSKDRYCNVAALRILSDSGRVGLSNAYRYVDPLFEHDDLVLKRLCLSLIEQHNYYHTSANKRMAQLGSFPDEPIKRSVRVWLLWRTVEELEEFSTASQPLNEQIEALIGLIVSFKSKKMGVEDFFSSLSALDDIAFREYTRLSKQKAGRAHTVFHNK
;
A
#
# COMPACT_ATOMS: atom_id res chain seq x y z
N MET A 1 38.23 -48.57 51.49
CA MET A 1 37.61 -49.12 50.26
C MET A 1 36.08 -48.98 50.35
N LYS A 2 35.48 -48.00 49.66
CA LYS A 2 34.09 -48.07 49.16
C LYS A 2 34.04 -47.30 47.83
N ARG A 3 33.43 -47.93 46.82
CA ARG A 3 33.44 -47.53 45.39
C ARG A 3 32.39 -46.44 45.08
N LYS A 4 32.69 -45.70 44.01
CA LYS A 4 31.89 -44.71 43.26
C LYS A 4 30.59 -45.26 42.62
N LYS A 5 29.71 -44.30 42.29
CA LYS A 5 28.78 -44.13 41.13
C LYS A 5 27.41 -43.70 41.66
N GLY A 6 26.70 -42.74 41.11
CA GLY A 6 26.80 -41.97 39.87
C GLY A 6 25.41 -41.40 39.60
N ASP A 7 25.39 -40.20 39.02
CA ASP A 7 24.37 -39.63 38.14
C ASP A 7 22.93 -39.42 38.66
N GLN A 8 22.51 -38.15 38.69
CA GLN A 8 21.48 -37.66 37.79
C GLN A 8 21.53 -36.14 37.72
N GLU A 9 22.26 -35.64 36.72
CA GLU A 9 22.01 -34.33 36.12
C GLU A 9 20.58 -34.35 35.57
N THR A 10 19.68 -33.56 36.13
CA THR A 10 18.45 -33.18 35.45
C THR A 10 18.78 -32.13 34.42
N ASP A 11 19.15 -32.59 33.23
CA ASP A 11 19.06 -31.85 31.98
C ASP A 11 17.58 -31.58 31.71
N LEU A 12 17.07 -30.48 32.25
CA LEU A 12 15.76 -29.94 31.91
C LEU A 12 15.89 -29.36 30.50
N GLY A 13 15.61 -30.25 29.54
CA GLY A 13 15.64 -29.98 28.12
C GLY A 13 15.06 -28.61 27.80
N ALA A 14 15.89 -27.81 27.12
CA ALA A 14 15.47 -26.64 26.40
C ALA A 14 14.21 -27.00 25.60
N THR A 15 13.07 -26.48 26.04
CA THR A 15 11.85 -26.51 25.26
C THR A 15 12.15 -25.68 24.02
N GLN A 16 12.54 -26.34 22.92
CA GLN A 16 12.58 -25.72 21.62
C GLN A 16 11.16 -25.23 21.36
N SER A 17 10.91 -23.95 21.65
CA SER A 17 9.71 -23.24 21.24
C SER A 17 9.57 -23.51 19.75
N LYS A 18 8.63 -24.37 19.38
CA LYS A 18 8.34 -24.68 17.99
C LYS A 18 8.05 -23.33 17.32
N GLU A 19 8.90 -22.94 16.37
CA GLU A 19 8.70 -21.67 15.70
C GLU A 19 7.33 -21.68 15.04
N LYS A 20 6.49 -20.68 15.38
CA LYS A 20 5.19 -20.52 14.76
C LYS A 20 5.34 -20.16 13.28
N SER A 21 4.48 -20.75 12.46
CA SER A 21 4.30 -20.43 11.04
C SER A 21 3.62 -19.07 10.84
N VAL A 22 3.64 -18.53 9.62
CA VAL A 22 2.93 -17.29 9.29
C VAL A 22 1.43 -17.48 9.47
N PHE A 23 0.88 -18.59 9.00
CA PHE A 23 -0.52 -18.97 9.20
C PHE A 23 -0.92 -18.99 10.68
N GLU A 24 -0.17 -19.68 11.55
CA GLU A 24 -0.48 -19.74 12.98
C GLU A 24 -0.44 -18.35 13.62
N LEU A 25 0.55 -17.51 13.27
CA LEU A 25 0.65 -16.15 13.78
C LEU A 25 -0.51 -15.28 13.29
N ALA A 26 -0.95 -15.42 12.04
CA ALA A 26 -2.08 -14.70 11.48
C ALA A 26 -3.40 -15.09 12.17
N GLU A 27 -3.61 -16.39 12.44
CA GLU A 27 -4.75 -16.83 13.22
C GLU A 27 -4.75 -16.24 14.63
N MET A 28 -3.59 -16.24 15.30
CA MET A 28 -3.45 -15.66 16.64
C MET A 28 -3.73 -14.15 16.62
N LEU A 29 -3.19 -13.43 15.63
CA LEU A 29 -3.45 -12.01 15.41
C LEU A 29 -4.94 -11.71 15.22
N SER A 30 -5.67 -12.57 14.50
CA SER A 30 -7.11 -12.39 14.25
C SER A 30 -8.01 -12.65 15.47
N LYS A 31 -7.46 -13.30 16.50
CA LYS A 31 -8.22 -13.77 17.68
C LYS A 31 -7.83 -13.04 18.98
N THR A 32 -6.75 -12.25 18.95
CA THR A 32 -6.27 -11.56 20.15
C THR A 32 -6.91 -10.18 20.27
N ASP A 33 -7.35 -9.86 21.48
CA ASP A 33 -7.83 -8.54 21.86
C ASP A 33 -6.72 -7.70 22.55
N ASP A 34 -5.56 -8.31 22.81
CA ASP A 34 -4.40 -7.65 23.42
C ASP A 34 -3.54 -6.98 22.35
N VAL A 35 -3.44 -5.65 22.43
CA VAL A 35 -2.72 -4.81 21.46
C VAL A 35 -1.22 -5.13 21.45
N ASP A 36 -0.60 -5.40 22.60
CA ASP A 36 0.83 -5.68 22.68
C ASP A 36 1.17 -7.07 22.12
N GLU A 37 0.28 -8.04 22.28
CA GLU A 37 0.39 -9.34 21.61
C GLU A 37 0.16 -9.21 20.10
N ALA A 38 -0.86 -8.47 19.69
CA ALA A 38 -1.16 -8.24 18.28
C ALA A 38 0.03 -7.63 17.54
N LEU A 39 0.63 -6.57 18.10
CA LEU A 39 1.84 -5.95 17.55
C LEU A 39 3.03 -6.91 17.50
N ARG A 40 3.20 -7.78 18.52
CA ARG A 40 4.24 -8.82 18.51
C ARG A 40 4.00 -9.84 17.39
N PHE A 41 2.76 -10.27 17.16
CA PHE A 41 2.44 -11.17 16.06
C PHE A 41 2.68 -10.52 14.70
N GLU A 42 2.29 -9.26 14.51
CA GLU A 42 2.59 -8.49 13.30
C GLU A 42 4.09 -8.45 13.00
N GLU A 43 4.92 -8.12 13.99
CA GLU A 43 6.38 -8.07 13.82
C GLU A 43 6.95 -9.44 13.44
N MET A 44 6.47 -10.51 14.07
CA MET A 44 6.89 -11.88 13.75
C MET A 44 6.49 -12.30 12.34
N ILE A 45 5.27 -11.96 11.90
CA ILE A 45 4.80 -12.23 10.54
C ILE A 45 5.65 -11.44 9.54
N CYS A 46 5.86 -10.14 9.78
CA CYS A 46 6.64 -9.26 8.94
C CYS A 46 8.06 -9.80 8.68
N LYS A 47 8.70 -10.40 9.70
CA LYS A 47 10.02 -11.04 9.57
C LYS A 47 10.02 -12.36 8.77
N LYS A 48 8.87 -13.00 8.58
CA LYS A 48 8.73 -14.34 7.96
C LYS A 48 8.04 -14.32 6.58
N ILE A 49 7.23 -13.29 6.31
CA ILE A 49 6.44 -13.22 5.08
C ILE A 49 7.31 -12.97 3.83
N ASN A 50 6.93 -13.58 2.72
CA ASN A 50 7.55 -13.46 1.41
C ASN A 50 6.55 -13.90 0.31
N GLU A 51 7.00 -13.88 -0.95
CA GLU A 51 6.18 -14.24 -2.13
C GLU A 51 5.49 -15.61 -2.04
N SER A 52 6.13 -16.61 -1.41
CA SER A 52 5.62 -17.98 -1.39
C SER A 52 4.55 -18.23 -0.33
N ASN A 53 4.46 -17.39 0.71
CA ASN A 53 3.55 -17.58 1.84
C ASN A 53 2.62 -16.39 2.12
N VAL A 54 2.59 -15.37 1.25
CA VAL A 54 1.66 -14.23 1.41
C VAL A 54 0.18 -14.64 1.48
N SER A 55 -0.19 -15.76 0.85
CA SER A 55 -1.55 -16.28 0.91
C SER A 55 -1.98 -16.73 2.31
N GLU A 56 -1.03 -16.98 3.21
CA GLU A 56 -1.30 -17.39 4.60
C GLU A 56 -1.92 -16.25 5.44
N ILE A 57 -1.80 -14.98 5.00
CA ILE A 57 -2.43 -13.83 5.67
C ILE A 57 -3.71 -13.34 4.99
N LYS A 58 -4.22 -14.06 3.97
CA LYS A 58 -5.38 -13.62 3.17
C LYS A 58 -6.63 -13.32 4.02
N ASP A 59 -6.83 -14.07 5.10
CA ASP A 59 -8.03 -13.97 5.93
C ASP A 59 -8.03 -12.69 6.76
N LEU A 60 -6.84 -12.10 7.02
CA LEU A 60 -6.73 -10.80 7.66
C LEU A 60 -7.30 -9.68 6.78
N PHE A 61 -7.19 -9.79 5.44
CA PHE A 61 -7.78 -8.83 4.49
C PHE A 61 -9.30 -8.97 4.36
N SER A 62 -9.85 -10.15 4.61
CA SER A 62 -11.30 -10.41 4.52
C SER A 62 -12.00 -10.32 5.88
N SER A 63 -11.26 -10.00 6.94
CA SER A 63 -11.81 -9.86 8.28
C SER A 63 -12.79 -8.69 8.35
N LYS A 64 -13.87 -8.87 9.14
CA LYS A 64 -14.78 -7.79 9.50
C LYS A 64 -14.16 -6.83 10.51
N ASP A 65 -13.13 -7.29 11.22
CA ASP A 65 -12.38 -6.44 12.12
C ASP A 65 -11.39 -5.59 11.32
N ARG A 66 -11.60 -4.28 11.41
CA ARG A 66 -10.77 -3.25 10.78
C ARG A 66 -9.30 -3.36 11.21
N TYR A 67 -9.04 -3.73 12.46
CA TYR A 67 -7.67 -3.86 12.96
C TYR A 67 -6.90 -4.90 12.16
N CYS A 68 -7.51 -6.07 11.90
CA CYS A 68 -6.92 -7.12 11.08
C CYS A 68 -6.55 -6.62 9.68
N ASN A 69 -7.43 -5.84 9.02
CA ASN A 69 -7.15 -5.30 7.69
C ASN A 69 -5.96 -4.32 7.72
N VAL A 70 -5.92 -3.43 8.73
CA VAL A 70 -4.82 -2.48 8.93
C VAL A 70 -3.52 -3.22 9.19
N ALA A 71 -3.53 -4.22 10.07
CA ALA A 71 -2.37 -5.04 10.39
C ALA A 71 -1.81 -5.75 9.14
N ALA A 72 -2.69 -6.33 8.31
CA ALA A 72 -2.29 -6.99 7.07
C ALA A 72 -1.60 -6.02 6.09
N LEU A 73 -2.12 -4.80 5.94
CA LEU A 73 -1.50 -3.76 5.11
C LEU A 73 -0.13 -3.33 5.66
N ARG A 74 -0.01 -3.15 6.98
CA ARG A 74 1.28 -2.84 7.64
C ARG A 74 2.31 -3.94 7.44
N ILE A 75 1.91 -5.21 7.63
CA ILE A 75 2.77 -6.38 7.39
C ILE A 75 3.33 -6.35 5.97
N LEU A 76 2.49 -6.10 4.96
CA LEU A 76 2.94 -6.04 3.57
C LEU A 76 3.90 -4.86 3.33
N SER A 77 3.51 -3.66 3.78
CA SER A 77 4.32 -2.42 3.67
C SER A 77 5.70 -2.61 4.30
N ASP A 78 5.74 -3.08 5.53
CA ASP A 78 6.94 -3.08 6.36
C ASP A 78 7.88 -4.23 6.00
N SER A 79 7.35 -5.35 5.48
CA SER A 79 8.18 -6.49 5.10
C SER A 79 9.07 -6.17 3.89
N GLY A 80 8.55 -5.41 2.91
CA GLY A 80 9.22 -5.15 1.63
C GLY A 80 9.59 -6.40 0.82
N ARG A 81 9.05 -7.59 1.18
CA ARG A 81 9.44 -8.91 0.64
C ARG A 81 8.40 -9.53 -0.30
N VAL A 82 7.27 -8.88 -0.49
CA VAL A 82 6.18 -9.29 -1.38
C VAL A 82 6.04 -8.23 -2.47
N GLY A 83 6.13 -8.61 -3.73
CA GLY A 83 5.94 -7.71 -4.86
C GLY A 83 4.49 -7.25 -5.00
N LEU A 84 4.30 -6.07 -5.59
CA LEU A 84 2.97 -5.47 -5.77
C LEU A 84 2.00 -6.39 -6.52
N SER A 85 2.48 -7.15 -7.50
CA SER A 85 1.64 -8.06 -8.30
C SER A 85 0.95 -9.13 -7.45
N ASN A 86 1.60 -9.61 -6.39
CA ASN A 86 1.03 -10.59 -5.47
C ASN A 86 0.23 -9.91 -4.35
N ALA A 87 0.75 -8.82 -3.78
CA ALA A 87 0.07 -8.05 -2.74
C ALA A 87 -1.29 -7.48 -3.24
N TYR A 88 -1.31 -6.94 -4.46
CA TYR A 88 -2.46 -6.23 -5.00
C TYR A 88 -3.75 -7.07 -5.04
N ARG A 89 -3.63 -8.39 -5.26
CA ARG A 89 -4.78 -9.31 -5.25
C ARG A 89 -5.57 -9.28 -3.94
N TYR A 90 -4.89 -9.06 -2.82
CA TYR A 90 -5.48 -9.00 -1.48
C TYR A 90 -5.92 -7.59 -1.09
N VAL A 91 -5.27 -6.59 -1.67
CA VAL A 91 -5.49 -5.16 -1.37
C VAL A 91 -6.64 -4.60 -2.20
N ASP A 92 -6.86 -5.10 -3.42
CA ASP A 92 -7.87 -4.58 -4.34
C ASP A 92 -9.30 -4.54 -3.75
N PRO A 93 -9.76 -5.59 -3.04
CA PRO A 93 -11.06 -5.56 -2.35
C PRO A 93 -11.15 -4.48 -1.28
N LEU A 94 -10.05 -4.13 -0.60
CA LEU A 94 -10.05 -3.11 0.46
C LEU A 94 -10.36 -1.71 -0.06
N PHE A 95 -10.18 -1.44 -1.35
CA PHE A 95 -10.59 -0.16 -1.95
C PHE A 95 -12.11 0.02 -2.01
N GLU A 96 -12.88 -1.08 -2.01
CA GLU A 96 -14.34 -1.05 -1.98
C GLU A 96 -14.89 -0.77 -0.58
N HIS A 97 -14.07 -0.90 0.46
CA HIS A 97 -14.47 -0.53 1.81
C HIS A 97 -14.63 0.99 1.92
N ASP A 98 -15.72 1.44 2.55
CA ASP A 98 -15.90 2.86 2.86
C ASP A 98 -15.10 3.29 4.11
N ASP A 99 -13.79 3.03 4.07
CA ASP A 99 -12.85 3.37 5.15
C ASP A 99 -11.68 4.21 4.60
N LEU A 100 -11.61 5.45 5.08
CA LEU A 100 -10.58 6.42 4.68
C LEU A 100 -9.17 5.95 5.03
N VAL A 101 -8.99 5.31 6.19
CA VAL A 101 -7.66 4.87 6.65
C VAL A 101 -7.21 3.70 5.80
N LEU A 102 -8.08 2.72 5.53
CA LEU A 102 -7.75 1.60 4.65
C LEU A 102 -7.37 2.11 3.26
N LYS A 103 -8.15 3.03 2.67
CA LYS A 103 -7.83 3.62 1.36
C LYS A 103 -6.46 4.28 1.34
N ARG A 104 -6.12 5.08 2.37
CA ARG A 104 -4.80 5.73 2.48
C ARG A 104 -3.65 4.72 2.61
N LEU A 105 -3.85 3.68 3.42
CA LEU A 105 -2.86 2.61 3.58
C LEU A 105 -2.66 1.82 2.28
N CYS A 106 -3.75 1.50 1.57
CA CYS A 106 -3.67 0.84 0.27
C CYS A 106 -2.93 1.71 -0.77
N LEU A 107 -3.22 3.02 -0.83
CA LEU A 107 -2.51 3.96 -1.70
C LEU A 107 -1.01 4.02 -1.38
N SER A 108 -0.66 4.06 -0.09
CA SER A 108 0.73 4.07 0.39
C SER A 108 1.46 2.79 0.02
N LEU A 109 0.81 1.64 0.17
CA LEU A 109 1.37 0.34 -0.19
C LEU A 109 1.65 0.25 -1.69
N ILE A 110 0.73 0.70 -2.55
CA ILE A 110 0.96 0.72 -4.00
C ILE A 110 2.13 1.67 -4.36
N GLU A 111 2.20 2.85 -3.73
CA GLU A 111 3.29 3.81 -3.93
C GLU A 111 4.67 3.22 -3.53
N GLN A 112 4.72 2.41 -2.48
CA GLN A 112 5.95 1.77 -1.99
C GLN A 112 6.47 0.65 -2.92
N HIS A 113 5.58 -0.15 -3.54
CA HIS A 113 5.97 -1.40 -4.22
C HIS A 113 6.30 -1.28 -5.72
N ASN A 114 6.82 -0.13 -6.14
CA ASN A 114 7.33 0.17 -7.48
C ASN A 114 6.25 0.16 -8.59
N TYR A 115 6.22 1.27 -9.33
CA TYR A 115 5.09 1.81 -10.09
C TYR A 115 4.73 1.11 -11.41
N TYR A 116 5.11 -0.14 -11.64
CA TYR A 116 4.93 -0.78 -12.97
C TYR A 116 3.68 -1.65 -13.08
N HIS A 117 2.91 -1.82 -12.01
CA HIS A 117 1.72 -2.66 -12.05
C HIS A 117 0.50 -1.86 -12.56
N THR A 118 0.22 -1.95 -13.86
CA THR A 118 -0.82 -1.16 -14.56
C THR A 118 -2.18 -1.21 -13.86
N SER A 119 -2.66 -2.39 -13.43
CA SER A 119 -3.96 -2.50 -12.74
C SER A 119 -3.99 -1.78 -11.40
N ALA A 120 -2.88 -1.83 -10.64
CA ALA A 120 -2.80 -1.20 -9.32
C ALA A 120 -2.78 0.34 -9.47
N ASN A 121 -1.97 0.85 -10.40
CA ASN A 121 -1.93 2.27 -10.74
C ASN A 121 -3.30 2.77 -11.24
N LYS A 122 -3.98 1.98 -12.07
CA LYS A 122 -5.31 2.34 -12.57
C LYS A 122 -6.32 2.43 -11.42
N ARG A 123 -6.26 1.50 -10.46
CA ARG A 123 -7.06 1.55 -9.24
C ARG A 123 -6.79 2.80 -8.41
N MET A 124 -5.52 3.22 -8.29
CA MET A 124 -5.18 4.50 -7.65
C MET A 124 -5.82 5.68 -8.40
N ALA A 125 -5.77 5.70 -9.74
CA ALA A 125 -6.36 6.77 -10.54
C ALA A 125 -7.89 6.87 -10.33
N GLN A 126 -8.60 5.75 -10.19
CA GLN A 126 -10.05 5.74 -9.91
C GLN A 126 -10.41 6.49 -8.62
N LEU A 127 -9.53 6.44 -7.61
CA LEU A 127 -9.70 7.18 -6.35
C LEU A 127 -9.56 8.70 -6.49
N GLY A 128 -9.16 9.22 -7.64
CA GLY A 128 -9.23 10.65 -7.90
C GLY A 128 -10.66 11.19 -7.84
N SER A 129 -11.68 10.36 -7.98
CA SER A 129 -13.09 10.78 -7.83
C SER A 129 -13.63 10.60 -6.40
N PHE A 130 -12.89 9.94 -5.51
CA PHE A 130 -13.34 9.51 -4.18
C PHE A 130 -13.67 10.71 -3.26
N PRO A 131 -14.81 10.78 -2.54
CA PRO A 131 -15.27 11.98 -1.82
C PRO A 131 -14.28 12.71 -0.89
N ASP A 132 -13.29 12.03 -0.30
CA ASP A 132 -12.29 12.65 0.60
C ASP A 132 -11.30 13.55 -0.15
N GLU A 133 -11.35 14.86 0.11
CA GLU A 133 -10.49 15.85 -0.55
C GLU A 133 -8.98 15.56 -0.44
N PRO A 134 -8.43 15.16 0.72
CA PRO A 134 -7.04 14.76 0.82
C PRO A 134 -6.68 13.63 -0.15
N ILE A 135 -7.46 12.53 -0.18
CA ILE A 135 -7.23 11.43 -1.14
C ILE A 135 -7.33 11.95 -2.58
N LYS A 136 -8.37 12.74 -2.93
CA LYS A 136 -8.52 13.32 -4.27
C LYS A 136 -7.29 14.11 -4.68
N ARG A 137 -6.78 14.97 -3.79
CA ARG A 137 -5.63 15.83 -4.05
C ARG A 137 -4.37 15.01 -4.21
N SER A 138 -4.10 14.07 -3.30
CA SER A 138 -2.92 13.20 -3.36
C SER A 138 -2.91 12.36 -4.64
N VAL A 139 -4.05 11.79 -5.07
CA VAL A 139 -4.13 11.08 -6.35
C VAL A 139 -3.84 12.00 -7.54
N ARG A 140 -4.32 13.25 -7.54
CA ARG A 140 -4.04 14.21 -8.61
C ARG A 140 -2.57 14.62 -8.68
N VAL A 141 -1.96 14.87 -7.53
CA VAL A 141 -0.51 15.10 -7.42
C VAL A 141 0.24 13.89 -7.97
N TRP A 142 -0.19 12.68 -7.59
CA TRP A 142 0.40 11.43 -8.08
C TRP A 142 0.25 11.26 -9.60
N LEU A 143 -0.88 11.62 -10.21
CA LEU A 143 -1.08 11.62 -11.67
C LEU A 143 -0.09 12.59 -12.36
N LEU A 144 0.18 13.75 -11.76
CA LEU A 144 1.18 14.70 -12.26
C LEU A 144 2.61 14.16 -12.20
N TRP A 145 2.90 13.15 -11.37
CA TRP A 145 4.21 12.48 -11.35
C TRP A 145 4.39 11.41 -12.42
N ARG A 146 3.30 10.92 -13.06
CA ARG A 146 3.37 9.84 -14.05
C ARG A 146 3.98 10.28 -15.38
N THR A 147 4.57 9.37 -16.15
CA THR A 147 5.00 9.69 -17.53
C THR A 147 3.80 9.77 -18.48
N VAL A 148 4.01 10.24 -19.71
CA VAL A 148 2.94 10.24 -20.72
C VAL A 148 2.54 8.81 -21.07
N GLU A 149 3.52 7.93 -21.24
CA GLU A 149 3.32 6.52 -21.57
C GLU A 149 2.50 5.80 -20.49
N GLU A 150 2.85 6.00 -19.21
CA GLU A 150 2.09 5.44 -18.07
C GLU A 150 0.63 5.92 -18.05
N LEU A 151 0.40 7.19 -18.37
CA LEU A 151 -0.94 7.78 -18.38
C LEU A 151 -1.78 7.29 -19.57
N GLU A 152 -1.15 7.13 -20.74
CA GLU A 152 -1.82 6.59 -21.93
C GLU A 152 -2.20 5.12 -21.74
N GLU A 153 -1.39 4.32 -21.05
CA GLU A 153 -1.73 2.93 -20.70
C GLU A 153 -3.04 2.82 -19.90
N PHE A 154 -3.36 3.80 -19.05
CA PHE A 154 -4.60 3.77 -18.27
C PHE A 154 -5.85 3.78 -19.14
N SER A 155 -5.78 4.37 -20.34
CA SER A 155 -6.91 4.44 -21.29
C SER A 155 -7.19 3.11 -21.99
N THR A 156 -6.21 2.20 -22.04
CA THR A 156 -6.31 0.93 -22.79
C THR A 156 -6.75 -0.27 -21.93
N ALA A 157 -6.72 -0.14 -20.61
CA ALA A 157 -7.05 -1.24 -19.69
C ALA A 157 -8.58 -1.44 -19.51
N SER A 158 -8.99 -2.67 -19.19
CA SER A 158 -10.37 -3.18 -19.25
C SER A 158 -11.43 -2.52 -18.34
N GLN A 159 -11.05 -1.75 -17.31
CA GLN A 159 -11.99 -1.09 -16.40
C GLN A 159 -12.15 0.40 -16.74
N PRO A 160 -13.34 1.01 -16.74
CA PRO A 160 -13.46 2.43 -17.04
C PRO A 160 -12.87 3.31 -15.92
N LEU A 161 -12.38 4.50 -16.28
CA LEU A 161 -12.09 5.57 -15.32
C LEU A 161 -13.32 6.48 -15.23
N ASN A 162 -13.38 7.33 -14.20
CA ASN A 162 -14.38 8.38 -14.14
C ASN A 162 -14.04 9.47 -15.17
N GLU A 163 -15.06 10.02 -15.85
CA GLU A 163 -14.90 11.06 -16.89
C GLU A 163 -14.05 12.26 -16.43
N GLN A 164 -14.15 12.68 -15.17
CA GLN A 164 -13.33 13.77 -14.63
C GLN A 164 -11.85 13.41 -14.57
N ILE A 165 -11.53 12.16 -14.23
CA ILE A 165 -10.16 11.66 -14.16
C ILE A 165 -9.62 11.41 -15.56
N GLU A 166 -10.43 10.91 -16.49
CA GLU A 166 -10.05 10.79 -17.90
C GLU A 166 -9.74 12.15 -18.52
N ALA A 167 -10.59 13.15 -18.29
CA ALA A 167 -10.37 14.52 -18.75
C ALA A 167 -9.08 15.10 -18.17
N LEU A 168 -8.85 14.94 -16.85
CA LEU A 168 -7.62 15.39 -16.21
C LEU A 168 -6.38 14.70 -16.78
N ILE A 169 -6.42 13.38 -16.99
CA ILE A 169 -5.31 12.64 -17.62
C ILE A 169 -5.04 13.21 -19.02
N GLY A 170 -6.08 13.45 -19.82
CA GLY A 170 -5.95 14.05 -21.15
C GLY A 170 -5.31 15.44 -21.13
N LEU A 171 -5.66 16.28 -20.15
CA LEU A 171 -5.03 17.59 -19.94
C LEU A 171 -3.55 17.44 -19.58
N ILE A 172 -3.22 16.55 -18.65
CA ILE A 172 -1.83 16.30 -18.20
C ILE A 172 -0.97 15.78 -19.36
N VAL A 173 -1.48 14.83 -20.15
CA VAL A 173 -0.80 14.30 -21.34
C VAL A 173 -0.58 15.42 -22.35
N SER A 174 -1.61 16.20 -22.68
CA SER A 174 -1.50 17.30 -23.65
C SER A 174 -0.46 18.34 -23.23
N PHE A 175 -0.42 18.68 -21.94
CA PHE A 175 0.58 19.57 -21.37
C PHE A 175 2.00 18.98 -21.42
N LYS A 176 2.19 17.74 -20.95
CA LYS A 176 3.51 17.07 -20.92
C LYS A 176 4.08 16.79 -22.31
N SER A 177 3.22 16.49 -23.28
CA SER A 177 3.60 16.32 -24.69
C SER A 177 3.79 17.65 -25.43
N LYS A 178 3.74 18.80 -24.75
CA LYS A 178 3.88 20.15 -25.34
C LYS A 178 2.84 20.49 -26.42
N LYS A 179 1.69 19.81 -26.42
CA LYS A 179 0.56 20.09 -27.31
C LYS A 179 -0.34 21.22 -26.78
N MET A 180 -0.16 21.59 -25.52
CA MET A 180 -0.90 22.63 -24.81
C MET A 180 0.09 23.57 -24.12
N GLY A 181 -0.15 24.88 -24.24
CA GLY A 181 0.62 25.90 -23.53
C GLY A 181 0.34 25.88 -22.03
N VAL A 182 1.23 26.51 -21.25
CA VAL A 182 1.05 26.58 -19.79
C VAL A 182 -0.18 27.38 -19.39
N GLU A 183 -0.46 28.50 -20.07
CA GLU A 183 -1.62 29.35 -19.81
C GLU A 183 -2.94 28.60 -20.08
N ASP A 184 -3.04 27.95 -21.24
CA ASP A 184 -4.19 27.13 -21.61
C ASP A 184 -4.41 25.99 -20.62
N PHE A 185 -3.33 25.32 -20.19
CA PHE A 185 -3.40 24.26 -19.19
C PHE A 185 -3.99 24.76 -17.88
N PHE A 186 -3.45 25.83 -17.29
CA PHE A 186 -3.97 26.37 -16.03
C PHE A 186 -5.40 26.88 -16.14
N SER A 187 -5.79 27.47 -17.28
CA SER A 187 -7.17 27.92 -17.50
C SER A 187 -8.18 26.76 -17.60
N SER A 188 -7.70 25.56 -17.92
CA SER A 188 -8.50 24.33 -18.05
C SER A 188 -8.59 23.52 -16.76
N LEU A 189 -7.82 23.88 -15.72
CA LEU A 189 -7.82 23.18 -14.44
C LEU A 189 -9.05 23.56 -13.59
N SER A 190 -9.65 22.59 -12.92
CA SER A 190 -10.54 22.90 -11.81
C SER A 190 -9.75 23.51 -10.64
N ALA A 191 -10.45 24.15 -9.70
CA ALA A 191 -9.81 24.71 -8.49
C ALA A 191 -9.03 23.63 -7.70
N LEU A 192 -9.52 22.39 -7.66
CA LEU A 192 -8.83 21.29 -6.99
C LEU A 192 -7.57 20.86 -7.74
N ASP A 193 -7.60 20.86 -9.06
CA ASP A 193 -6.46 20.47 -9.89
C ASP A 193 -5.35 21.54 -9.85
N ASP A 194 -5.70 22.83 -9.79
CA ASP A 194 -4.72 23.92 -9.57
C ASP A 194 -3.99 23.75 -8.23
N ILE A 195 -4.72 23.45 -7.15
CA ILE A 195 -4.10 23.19 -5.83
C ILE A 195 -3.15 21.99 -5.92
N ALA A 196 -3.57 20.88 -6.54
CA ALA A 196 -2.73 19.71 -6.74
C ALA A 196 -1.47 20.04 -7.59
N PHE A 197 -1.61 20.89 -8.61
CA PHE A 197 -0.48 21.30 -9.45
C PHE A 197 0.55 22.16 -8.70
N ARG A 198 0.07 23.09 -7.86
CA ARG A 198 0.93 23.90 -6.99
C ARG A 198 1.67 23.03 -5.99
N GLU A 199 0.99 22.04 -5.40
CA GLU A 199 1.59 21.06 -4.51
C GLU A 199 2.66 20.23 -5.22
N TYR A 200 2.37 19.69 -6.40
CA TYR A 200 3.34 19.01 -7.25
C TYR A 200 4.58 19.88 -7.52
N THR A 201 4.38 21.15 -7.88
CA THR A 201 5.47 22.09 -8.16
C THR A 201 6.32 22.35 -6.90
N ARG A 202 5.66 22.50 -5.74
CA ARG A 202 6.33 22.69 -4.45
C ARG A 202 7.20 21.49 -4.10
N LEU A 203 6.66 20.28 -4.20
CA LEU A 203 7.37 19.03 -3.91
C LEU A 203 8.54 18.82 -4.88
N SER A 204 8.34 19.09 -6.17
CA SER A 204 9.39 18.97 -7.20
C SER A 204 10.59 19.88 -6.96
N LYS A 205 10.38 21.08 -6.41
CA LYS A 205 11.45 22.05 -6.11
C LYS A 205 12.28 21.69 -4.88
N GLN A 206 11.76 20.90 -3.96
CA GLN A 206 12.39 20.65 -2.66
C GLN A 206 13.59 19.67 -2.71
N LYS A 207 13.98 19.11 -3.86
CA LYS A 207 15.11 18.14 -4.00
C LYS A 207 15.09 16.94 -3.04
N ALA A 208 14.00 16.72 -2.31
CA ALA A 208 13.78 15.53 -1.51
C ALA A 208 13.17 14.46 -2.41
N GLY A 209 13.72 13.25 -2.32
CA GLY A 209 13.44 12.02 -3.06
C GLY A 209 12.17 11.95 -3.90
N ARG A 210 12.33 11.52 -5.16
CA ARG A 210 11.35 10.91 -6.07
C ARG A 210 10.04 10.54 -5.38
N ALA A 211 8.88 10.88 -5.96
CA ALA A 211 7.57 10.19 -5.95
C ALA A 211 7.05 9.42 -4.70
N HIS A 212 7.78 9.29 -3.59
CA HIS A 212 7.63 8.27 -2.54
C HIS A 212 6.93 8.80 -1.29
N THR A 213 6.27 9.97 -1.36
CA THR A 213 5.72 10.66 -0.18
C THR A 213 4.39 11.35 -0.43
N VAL A 214 3.70 11.06 -1.52
CA VAL A 214 2.42 11.72 -1.84
C VAL A 214 1.33 11.30 -0.84
N PHE A 215 1.39 10.07 -0.32
CA PHE A 215 0.43 9.54 0.64
C PHE A 215 0.97 9.44 2.08
N HIS A 216 2.23 9.84 2.34
CA HIS A 216 2.92 9.71 3.64
C HIS A 216 2.86 10.97 4.53
N ASN A 217 2.26 12.07 4.08
CA ASN A 217 2.16 13.28 4.90
C ASN A 217 1.14 13.08 6.03
N LYS A 218 1.66 12.89 7.24
CA LYS A 218 0.93 12.94 8.52
C LYS A 218 0.48 14.36 8.83
#